data_AF-I6T7K2-F1
#
_entry.id   AF-I6T7K2-F1
#
_cell.length_a   1.000
_cell.length_b   1.000
_cell.length_c   1.000
_cell.angle_alpha   90.00
_cell.angle_beta   90.00
_cell.angle_gamma   90.00
#
_symmetry.space_group_name_H-M   'P 1'
#
loop_
_entity.id
_entity.type
_entity.pdbx_description
1 polymer ?
#
loop_
_entity_poly.entity_id
_entity_poly.type
_entity_poly.pdbx_seq_one_letter_code
_entity_poly.pdbx_strand_id
1 'polypeptide(L)' 'MNEMDEDNEYLHTCDYRLYQFGLKKGDAFKFVFDFGDDWRFQCKVLRVIDDDSEYETVIKSVGESPEQYFNYFD' A
#
# COMPACT_ATOMS: atom_id res chain seq x y z
N MET A 1 5.30 -16.42 1.22
CA MET A 1 5.39 -16.53 2.68
C MET A 1 3.97 -16.40 3.17
N ASN A 2 3.35 -17.49 3.62
CA ASN A 2 2.01 -17.42 4.19
C ASN A 2 2.20 -17.12 5.67
N GLU A 3 2.17 -15.83 6.02
CA GLU A 3 1.94 -15.43 7.41
C GLU A 3 0.48 -15.77 7.71
N MET A 4 0.23 -17.00 8.16
CA MET A 4 -1.08 -17.43 8.64
C MET A 4 -1.03 -17.28 10.15
N ASP A 5 -1.88 -16.42 10.70
CA ASP A 5 -2.24 -16.52 12.11
C ASP A 5 -2.93 -17.88 12.32
N GLU A 6 -2.61 -18.58 13.40
CA GLU A 6 -3.00 -19.99 13.59
C GLU A 6 -4.52 -20.21 13.47
N ASP A 7 -5.31 -19.18 13.76
CA ASP A 7 -6.77 -19.23 13.82
C ASP A 7 -7.48 -18.50 12.65
N ASN A 8 -6.75 -17.91 11.70
CA ASN A 8 -7.34 -17.10 10.62
C ASN A 8 -8.30 -16.01 11.15
N GLU A 9 -7.95 -15.42 12.28
CA GLU A 9 -8.79 -14.46 13.00
C GLU A 9 -8.76 -13.09 12.31
N TYR A 10 -7.64 -12.78 11.63
CA TYR A 10 -7.42 -11.50 10.97
C TYR A 10 -7.51 -11.57 9.44
N LEU A 11 -7.75 -10.40 8.84
CA LEU A 11 -7.76 -10.25 7.38
C LEU A 11 -6.32 -10.18 6.86
N HIS A 12 -5.96 -11.09 5.95
CA HIS A 12 -4.66 -11.11 5.32
C HIS A 12 -4.67 -10.43 3.96
N THR A 13 -3.67 -9.59 3.69
CA THR A 13 -3.58 -8.84 2.42
C THR A 13 -3.41 -9.75 1.20
N CYS A 14 -2.93 -10.99 1.37
CA CYS A 14 -2.83 -11.98 0.29
C CYS A 14 -4.19 -12.54 -0.16
N ASP A 15 -5.23 -12.44 0.67
CA ASP A 15 -6.58 -12.93 0.37
C ASP A 15 -7.46 -11.89 -0.34
N TYR A 16 -7.02 -10.63 -0.38
CA TYR A 16 -7.81 -9.51 -0.92
C TYR A 16 -7.03 -8.69 -1.93
N ARG A 17 -7.68 -8.37 -3.04
CA ARG A 17 -7.18 -7.45 -4.08
C ARG A 17 -7.88 -6.10 -3.96
N LEU A 18 -7.15 -5.02 -4.28
CA LEU A 18 -7.65 -3.64 -4.16
C LEU A 18 -8.99 -3.39 -4.88
N TYR A 19 -9.25 -4.04 -6.02
CA TYR A 19 -10.51 -3.84 -6.77
C TYR A 19 -11.74 -4.39 -6.03
N GLN A 20 -11.59 -5.38 -5.15
CA GLN A 20 -12.71 -5.99 -4.42
C GLN A 20 -13.33 -5.02 -3.41
N PHE A 21 -12.59 -3.99 -2.99
CA PHE A 21 -13.06 -2.97 -2.06
C PHE A 21 -14.00 -1.94 -2.71
N GLY A 22 -14.22 -2.00 -4.03
CA GLY A 22 -15.19 -1.13 -4.71
C GLY A 22 -14.86 0.37 -4.64
N LEU A 23 -13.56 0.71 -4.53
CA LEU A 23 -13.08 2.08 -4.38
C LEU A 23 -13.48 2.94 -5.60
N LYS A 24 -13.83 4.19 -5.33
CA LYS A 24 -14.27 5.18 -6.32
C LYS A 24 -13.35 6.38 -6.32
N LYS A 25 -13.35 7.11 -7.44
CA LYS A 25 -12.63 8.40 -7.54
C LYS A 25 -13.04 9.30 -6.37
N GLY A 26 -12.04 9.80 -5.65
CA GLY A 26 -12.21 10.66 -4.49
C GLY A 26 -12.03 9.95 -3.15
N ASP A 27 -12.22 8.63 -3.10
CA ASP A 27 -12.00 7.84 -1.89
C ASP A 27 -10.56 7.98 -1.41
N ALA A 28 -10.40 8.01 -0.10
CA ALA A 28 -9.14 8.23 0.57
C ALA A 28 -8.99 7.25 1.73
N PHE A 29 -7.79 6.70 1.88
CA PHE A 29 -7.46 5.76 2.95
C PHE A 29 -6.01 5.95 3.39
N LYS A 30 -5.67 5.39 4.55
CA LYS A 30 -4.29 5.37 5.06
C LYS A 30 -3.68 4.01 4.80
N PHE A 31 -2.45 4.00 4.31
CA PHE A 31 -1.56 2.84 4.38
C PHE A 31 -0.56 3.10 5.49
N VAL A 32 -0.59 2.26 6.53
CA VAL A 32 0.34 2.35 7.66
C VAL A 32 1.36 1.26 7.47
N PHE A 33 2.64 1.63 7.48
CA PHE A 33 3.77 0.72 7.30
C PHE A 33 4.76 0.92 8.43
N ASP A 34 5.41 -0.17 8.83
CA ASP A 34 6.37 -0.22 9.94
C ASP A 34 5.81 0.44 11.21
N PHE A 35 5.22 -0.38 12.07
CA PHE A 35 4.62 0.09 13.32
C PHE A 35 5.64 0.61 14.36
N GLY A 36 6.94 0.48 14.11
CA GLY A 36 7.97 1.13 14.92
C GLY A 36 8.02 2.64 14.65
N ASP A 37 8.28 3.00 13.40
CA ASP A 37 8.39 4.40 12.97
C ASP A 37 7.03 5.06 12.62
N ASP A 38 5.96 4.28 12.55
CA ASP A 38 4.58 4.73 12.27
C ASP A 38 4.48 5.53 10.96
N TRP A 39 5.05 4.99 9.88
CA TRP A 39 4.95 5.61 8.57
C TRP A 39 3.50 5.59 8.08
N ARG A 40 2.92 6.78 7.89
CA ARG A 40 1.52 6.95 7.47
C ARG A 40 1.42 7.58 6.08
N PHE A 41 1.03 6.78 5.10
CA PHE A 41 0.82 7.23 3.74
C PHE A 41 -0.64 7.59 3.50
N GLN A 42 -0.90 8.80 2.99
CA GLN A 42 -2.23 9.19 2.54
C GLN A 42 -2.44 8.73 1.09
N CYS A 43 -3.29 7.75 0.90
CA CYS A 43 -3.69 7.29 -0.43
C CYS A 43 -5.01 7.95 -0.84
N LYS A 44 -5.13 8.30 -2.13
CA LYS A 44 -6.35 8.84 -2.73
C LYS A 44 -6.55 8.26 -4.12
N VAL A 45 -7.75 7.76 -4.39
CA VAL A 45 -8.12 7.26 -5.72
C VAL A 45 -8.37 8.45 -6.64
N LEU A 46 -7.49 8.65 -7.61
CA LEU A 46 -7.58 9.76 -8.56
C LEU A 46 -8.51 9.44 -9.74
N ARG A 47 -8.50 8.19 -10.19
CA ARG A 47 -9.33 7.63 -11.25
C ARG A 47 -9.38 6.11 -11.15
N VAL A 48 -10.44 5.52 -11.67
CA VAL A 48 -10.53 4.09 -11.96
C VAL A 48 -10.65 4.00 -13.48
N ILE A 49 -9.80 3.19 -14.10
CA ILE A 49 -9.75 2.98 -15.55
C ILE A 49 -9.75 1.48 -15.81
N ASP A 50 -10.37 1.06 -16.89
CA ASP A 50 -10.16 -0.27 -17.45
C ASP A 50 -8.85 -0.22 -18.24
N ASP A 51 -7.88 -1.04 -17.83
CA ASP A 51 -6.52 -1.06 -18.35
C ASP A 51 -6.07 -2.52 -18.43
N ASP A 52 -5.46 -2.88 -19.56
CA ASP A 52 -4.96 -4.23 -19.84
C ASP A 52 -3.47 -4.35 -19.47
N SER A 53 -2.90 -3.35 -18.79
CA SER A 53 -1.52 -3.36 -18.33
C SER A 53 -1.26 -4.52 -17.36
N GLU A 54 -0.22 -5.30 -17.63
CA GLU A 54 0.15 -6.46 -16.81
C GLU A 54 0.81 -6.07 -15.48
N TYR A 55 1.38 -4.86 -15.39
CA TYR A 55 2.17 -4.41 -14.24
C TYR A 55 1.79 -3.01 -13.79
N GLU A 56 1.91 -2.76 -12.50
CA GLU A 56 1.85 -1.42 -11.93
C GLU A 56 2.97 -0.54 -12.47
N THR A 57 2.66 0.74 -12.73
CA THR A 57 3.62 1.70 -13.26
C THR A 57 3.56 3.01 -12.49
N VAL A 58 4.72 3.48 -12.03
CA VAL A 58 4.85 4.81 -11.44
C VAL A 58 4.83 5.86 -12.56
N ILE A 59 3.72 6.59 -12.68
CA ILE A 59 3.57 7.63 -13.71
C ILE A 59 4.19 8.97 -13.33
N LYS A 60 4.40 9.22 -12.03
CA LYS A 60 4.95 10.46 -11.48
C LYS A 60 5.44 10.24 -10.06
N SER A 61 6.63 10.76 -9.78
CA SER A 61 7.18 10.91 -8.42
C SER A 61 7.33 12.40 -8.09
N VAL A 62 7.15 12.77 -6.82
CA VAL A 62 7.28 14.15 -6.34
C VAL A 62 8.09 14.13 -5.06
N GLY A 63 9.17 14.92 -5.03
CA GLY A 63 10.10 14.94 -3.90
C GLY A 63 11.00 13.70 -3.84
N GLU A 64 11.72 13.57 -2.74
CA GLU A 64 12.56 12.43 -2.42
C GLU A 64 11.84 11.57 -1.37
N SER A 65 11.90 10.24 -1.54
CA SER A 65 11.37 9.31 -0.53
C SER A 65 12.21 9.39 0.75
N PRO A 66 11.60 9.22 1.93
CA PRO A 66 12.35 9.12 3.17
C PRO A 66 13.30 7.92 3.15
N GLU A 67 14.43 8.04 3.83
CA GLU A 67 15.33 6.91 4.10
C GLU A 67 14.61 5.89 4.98
N GLN A 68 14.67 4.61 4.61
CA GLN A 68 13.93 3.55 5.29
C GLN A 68 14.58 3.10 6.60
N TYR A 69 15.91 3.16 6.72
CA TYR A 69 16.65 2.87 7.96
C TYR A 69 17.84 3.80 8.06
N PHE A 70 18.06 4.41 9.23
CA PHE A 70 19.30 5.13 9.50
C PHE A 70 20.49 4.17 9.35
N ASN A 71 21.46 4.53 8.51
CA ASN A 71 22.70 3.78 8.42
C ASN A 71 23.54 4.02 9.69
N TYR A 72 23.54 3.07 10.63
CA TYR A 72 24.27 3.17 11.90
C TYR A 72 25.81 3.10 11.78
N PHE A 73 26.37 3.09 10.57
CA PHE A 73 27.79 2.82 10.30
C PHE A 73 28.56 3.96 9.60
N ASP A 74 28.08 5.21 9.67
CA ASP A 74 28.89 6.38 9.29
C ASP A 74 29.83 6.83 10.43
#